data_AF-A0A0C4EVS9-F1
#
_entry.id   AF-A0A0C4EVS9-F1
#
_cell.length_a   1.000
_cell.length_b   1.000
_cell.length_c   1.000
_cell.angle_alpha   90.00
_cell.angle_beta   90.00
_cell.angle_gamma   90.00
#
_symmetry.space_group_name_H-M   'P 1'
#
loop_
_entity.id
_entity.type
_entity.pdbx_description
1 polymer ?
#
loop_
_entity_poly.entity_id
_entity_poly.type
_entity_poly.pdbx_seq_one_letter_code
_entity_poly.pdbx_strand_id
1 'polypeptide(L)'
;MYQICENRCAMAGKLYPKNHQLAVVLAVKDTHSNIEEGASASVQPTRILPVWQSDSLTTILHGLDKMVLAQAQHHKTKSVNDNVYGCFKSSHGHTKGINGVPRNLHTNCYSNAWRNWLCKFKQDTVSQVPPFNIEDLAKGMESLVTLNPQSGPGPTGSAPNLAPAPQASPANPQTGGQPGPSGTISMHVD
;
A
#
# COMPACT_ATOMS: atom_id res chain seq x y z
N MET A 1 12.30 9.38 8.32
CA MET A 1 10.96 9.90 8.75
C MET A 1 10.34 11.05 7.92
N TYR A 2 11.08 11.91 7.19
CA TYR A 2 10.48 13.01 6.39
C TYR A 2 9.70 12.56 5.13
N GLN A 3 10.12 11.46 4.50
CA GLN A 3 9.57 11.01 3.23
C GLN A 3 8.07 10.64 3.27
N ILE A 4 7.61 9.98 4.35
CA ILE A 4 6.20 9.55 4.46
C ILE A 4 5.27 10.77 4.55
N CYS A 5 5.66 11.78 5.32
CA CYS A 5 4.92 13.04 5.42
C CYS A 5 4.80 13.71 4.06
N GLU A 6 5.92 13.89 3.36
CA GLU A 6 5.95 14.55 2.06
C GLU A 6 5.07 13.82 1.04
N ASN A 7 5.18 12.49 1.00
CA ASN A 7 4.37 11.64 0.13
C ASN A 7 2.87 11.76 0.44
N ARG A 8 2.49 11.77 1.72
CA ARG A 8 1.09 11.97 2.17
C ARG A 8 0.57 13.35 1.79
N CYS A 9 1.34 14.40 2.08
CA CYS A 9 0.98 15.78 1.72
C CYS A 9 0.84 15.94 0.20
N ALA A 10 1.78 15.39 -0.57
CA ALA A 10 1.73 15.42 -2.03
C ALA A 10 0.51 14.68 -2.58
N MET A 11 0.17 13.50 -2.05
CA MET A 11 -1.02 12.79 -2.47
C MET A 11 -2.32 13.47 -2.04
N ALA A 12 -2.38 13.99 -0.81
CA ALA A 12 -3.54 14.73 -0.35
C ALA A 12 -3.78 16.00 -1.18
N GLY A 13 -2.72 16.70 -1.59
CA GLY A 13 -2.82 17.84 -2.49
C GLY A 13 -3.39 17.49 -3.87
N LYS A 14 -3.13 16.27 -4.38
CA LYS A 14 -3.70 15.78 -5.64
C LYS A 14 -5.19 15.40 -5.49
N LEU A 15 -5.56 14.71 -4.42
CA LEU A 15 -6.91 14.15 -4.23
C LEU A 15 -7.90 15.18 -3.66
N TYR A 16 -7.42 16.03 -2.75
CA TYR A 16 -8.24 16.96 -1.99
C TYR A 16 -7.64 18.38 -2.01
N PRO A 17 -7.39 18.97 -3.20
CA PRO A 17 -6.70 20.25 -3.33
C PRO A 17 -7.40 21.42 -2.61
N LYS A 18 -8.72 21.30 -2.39
CA LYS A 18 -9.54 22.32 -1.72
C LYS A 18 -9.79 22.04 -0.24
N ASN A 19 -9.28 20.93 0.30
CA ASN A 19 -9.50 20.57 1.70
C ASN A 19 -8.36 21.09 2.59
N HIS A 20 -8.44 22.37 2.95
CA HIS A 20 -7.45 23.02 3.80
C HIS A 20 -7.38 22.41 5.21
N GLN A 21 -8.51 21.90 5.73
CA GLN A 21 -8.55 21.27 7.06
C GLN A 21 -7.70 19.99 7.10
N LEU A 22 -7.82 19.15 6.05
CA LEU A 22 -6.97 17.97 5.91
C LEU A 22 -5.49 18.36 5.79
N ALA A 23 -5.18 19.42 5.04
CA ALA A 23 -3.79 19.90 4.92
C ALA A 23 -3.20 20.33 6.28
N VAL A 24 -3.98 21.01 7.11
CA VAL A 24 -3.57 21.40 8.47
C VAL A 24 -3.30 20.17 9.33
N VAL A 25 -4.18 19.15 9.28
CA VAL A 25 -3.97 17.89 10.01
C VAL A 25 -2.67 17.23 9.57
N LEU A 26 -2.42 17.09 8.27
CA LEU A 26 -1.21 16.47 7.72
C LEU A 26 0.08 17.26 8.02
N ALA A 27 -0.02 18.56 8.28
CA ALA A 27 1.12 19.37 8.68
C ALA A 27 1.58 19.09 10.12
N VAL A 28 0.74 18.47 10.96
CA VAL A 28 1.07 18.19 12.36
C VAL A 28 2.02 17.00 12.46
N LYS A 29 3.19 17.21 13.07
CA LYS A 29 4.28 16.23 13.15
C LYS A 29 3.86 14.85 13.66
N ASP A 30 3.02 14.81 14.69
CA ASP A 30 2.58 13.54 15.29
C ASP A 30 1.58 12.76 14.41
N THR A 31 1.21 13.29 13.24
CA THR A 31 0.42 12.60 12.19
C THR A 31 1.27 12.15 11.00
N HIS A 32 2.55 12.57 10.95
CA HIS A 32 3.41 12.43 9.77
C HIS A 32 3.76 11.00 9.44
N SER A 33 4.02 10.18 10.46
CA SER A 33 4.32 8.77 10.28
C SER A 33 3.79 7.97 11.46
N ASN A 34 3.07 6.92 11.11
CA ASN A 34 2.69 5.85 12.02
C ASN A 34 3.57 4.61 11.76
N ILE A 35 4.69 4.75 11.06
CA ILE A 35 5.58 3.64 10.69
C ILE A 35 6.91 3.86 11.42
N GLU A 36 7.26 2.89 12.25
CA GLU A 36 8.57 2.78 12.89
C GLU A 36 9.48 1.91 12.03
N GLU A 37 10.68 2.42 11.75
CA GLU A 37 11.71 1.71 11.02
C GLU A 37 12.11 0.44 11.79
N GLY A 38 12.40 -0.64 11.06
CA GLY A 38 12.88 -1.87 11.69
C GLY A 38 14.22 -1.64 12.39
N ALA A 39 14.47 -2.38 13.47
CA ALA A 39 15.72 -2.27 14.24
C ALA A 39 16.99 -2.58 13.43
N SER A 40 16.85 -3.22 12.26
CA SER A 40 17.92 -3.48 11.30
C SER A 40 17.34 -3.63 9.89
N ALA A 41 18.18 -3.60 8.86
CA ALA A 41 17.76 -3.74 7.46
C ALA A 41 17.04 -5.08 7.14
N SER A 42 17.20 -6.10 7.99
CA SER A 42 16.50 -7.39 7.87
C SER A 42 15.15 -7.43 8.59
N VAL A 43 14.82 -6.41 9.37
CA VAL A 43 13.55 -6.30 10.09
C VAL A 43 12.64 -5.33 9.34
N GLN A 44 11.47 -5.80 8.94
CA GLN A 44 10.49 -4.94 8.27
C GLN A 44 9.95 -3.86 9.21
N PRO A 45 9.57 -2.68 8.69
CA PRO A 45 8.93 -1.64 9.49
C PRO A 45 7.67 -2.14 10.20
N THR A 46 7.31 -1.46 11.29
CA THR A 46 6.08 -1.74 12.05
C THR A 46 5.18 -0.53 12.03
N ARG A 47 3.89 -0.73 11.76
CA ARG A 47 2.91 0.35 11.88
C ARG A 47 2.42 0.47 13.33
N ILE A 48 2.58 1.62 13.93
CA ILE A 48 2.03 1.97 15.25
C ILE A 48 0.74 2.77 15.06
N LEU A 49 -0.39 2.22 15.51
CA LEU A 49 -1.67 2.92 15.53
C LEU A 49 -1.83 3.65 16.86
N PRO A 50 -1.76 4.99 16.90
CA PRO A 50 -1.88 5.72 18.16
C PRO A 50 -3.29 5.55 18.75
N VAL A 51 -3.39 5.25 20.04
CA VAL A 51 -4.69 5.05 20.73
C VAL A 51 -5.62 6.27 20.63
N TRP A 52 -5.04 7.47 20.49
CA TRP A 52 -5.80 8.71 20.40
C TRP A 52 -6.41 8.93 19.02
N GLN A 53 -5.89 8.30 17.96
CA GLN A 53 -6.24 8.61 16.57
C GLN A 53 -7.59 7.98 16.21
N SER A 54 -8.45 8.73 15.50
CA SER A 54 -9.72 8.19 15.01
C SER A 54 -9.51 7.19 13.87
N ASP A 55 -10.45 6.26 13.73
CA ASP A 55 -10.43 5.29 12.63
C ASP A 55 -10.52 6.00 11.28
N SER A 56 -11.34 7.04 11.15
CA SER A 56 -11.43 7.83 9.91
C SER A 56 -10.10 8.50 9.55
N LEU A 57 -9.38 9.07 10.52
CA LEU A 57 -8.04 9.61 10.27
C LEU A 57 -7.07 8.51 9.86
N THR A 58 -7.11 7.36 10.54
CA THR A 58 -6.28 6.19 10.21
C THR A 58 -6.52 5.73 8.78
N THR A 59 -7.79 5.60 8.36
CA THR A 59 -8.18 5.22 7.00
C THR A 59 -7.65 6.19 5.95
N ILE A 60 -7.76 7.50 6.19
CA ILE A 60 -7.22 8.51 5.26
C ILE A 60 -5.70 8.37 5.14
N LEU A 61 -4.97 8.36 6.26
CA LEU A 61 -3.51 8.27 6.25
C LEU A 61 -3.02 6.98 5.59
N HIS A 62 -3.68 5.87 5.87
CA HIS A 62 -3.33 4.58 5.26
C HIS A 62 -3.68 4.51 3.77
N GLY A 63 -4.80 5.10 3.36
CA GLY A 63 -5.18 5.16 1.95
C GLY A 63 -4.21 6.03 1.14
N LEU A 64 -3.75 7.15 1.70
CA LEU A 64 -2.68 7.95 1.10
C LEU A 64 -1.39 7.13 0.92
N ASP A 65 -0.97 6.36 1.94
CA ASP A 65 0.19 5.47 1.84
C ASP A 65 0.02 4.44 0.69
N LYS A 66 -1.16 3.83 0.56
CA LYS A 66 -1.46 2.86 -0.49
C LYS A 66 -1.46 3.48 -1.89
N MET A 67 -1.90 4.71 -2.04
CA MET A 67 -1.88 5.41 -3.33
C MET A 67 -0.46 5.80 -3.75
N VAL A 68 0.39 6.18 -2.78
CA VAL A 68 1.83 6.40 -3.03
C VAL A 68 2.49 5.13 -3.56
N LEU A 69 2.19 3.98 -2.93
CA LEU A 69 2.65 2.66 -3.40
C LEU A 69 2.16 2.37 -4.83
N ALA A 70 0.87 2.57 -5.10
CA ALA A 70 0.29 2.30 -6.42
C ALA A 70 0.82 3.23 -7.53
N GLN A 71 1.20 4.47 -7.21
CA GLN A 71 1.74 5.42 -8.17
C GLN A 71 3.19 5.08 -8.60
N ALA A 72 3.92 4.27 -7.82
CA ALA A 72 5.29 3.90 -8.15
C ALA A 72 5.34 2.98 -9.38
N GLN A 73 5.76 3.52 -10.53
CA GLN A 73 5.92 2.75 -11.78
C GLN A 73 7.33 2.18 -11.93
N HIS A 74 8.34 2.96 -11.54
CA HIS A 74 9.75 2.59 -11.70
C HIS A 74 10.20 1.58 -10.63
N HIS A 75 10.91 0.52 -11.03
CA HIS A 75 11.33 -0.58 -10.14
C HIS A 75 12.14 -0.12 -8.92
N LYS A 76 13.02 0.88 -9.06
CA LYS A 76 13.76 1.45 -7.91
C LYS A 76 12.81 2.12 -6.91
N THR A 77 11.81 2.85 -7.39
CA THR A 77 10.83 3.53 -6.53
C THR A 77 9.94 2.51 -5.83
N LYS A 78 9.54 1.43 -6.52
CA LYS A 78 8.82 0.30 -5.91
C LYS A 78 9.64 -0.31 -4.77
N SER A 79 10.90 -0.65 -5.02
CA SER A 79 11.79 -1.23 -3.99
C SER A 79 11.99 -0.29 -2.79
N VAL A 80 12.16 1.02 -3.01
CA VAL A 80 12.23 2.00 -1.92
C VAL A 80 10.92 2.05 -1.14
N ASN A 81 9.78 2.09 -1.83
CA ASN A 81 8.48 2.12 -1.18
C ASN A 81 8.19 0.81 -0.41
N ASP A 82 8.61 -0.34 -0.91
CA ASP A 82 8.49 -1.62 -0.19
C ASP A 82 9.32 -1.59 1.10
N ASN A 83 10.49 -0.95 1.09
CA ASN A 83 11.29 -0.77 2.30
C ASN A 83 10.62 0.22 3.28
N VAL A 84 10.10 1.34 2.79
CA VAL A 84 9.51 2.41 3.64
C VAL A 84 8.12 2.02 4.18
N TYR A 85 7.31 1.35 3.38
CA TYR A 85 5.90 1.07 3.65
C TYR A 85 5.57 -0.42 3.84
N GLY A 86 6.50 -1.33 3.54
CA GLY A 86 6.32 -2.80 3.65
C GLY A 86 6.28 -3.27 5.08
N CYS A 87 5.28 -2.79 5.82
CA CYS A 87 5.07 -3.17 7.21
C CYS A 87 4.54 -4.60 7.27
N PHE A 88 5.26 -5.50 7.94
CA PHE A 88 4.79 -6.87 8.15
C PHE A 88 3.70 -6.97 9.23
N LYS A 89 3.71 -6.04 10.18
CA LYS A 89 2.82 -6.04 11.35
C LYS A 89 2.37 -4.64 11.73
N SER A 90 1.22 -4.59 12.40
CA SER A 90 0.72 -3.39 13.07
C SER A 90 0.61 -3.65 14.57
N SER A 91 0.93 -2.66 15.40
CA SER A 91 0.72 -2.68 16.84
C SER A 91 0.01 -1.41 17.31
N HIS A 92 -0.67 -1.50 18.44
CA HIS A 92 -1.34 -0.35 19.03
C HIS A 92 -0.36 0.42 19.91
N GLY A 93 -0.30 1.74 19.73
CA GLY A 93 0.47 2.64 20.57
C GLY A 93 -0.17 2.74 21.96
N HIS A 94 0.66 2.82 22.99
CA HIS A 94 0.21 3.02 24.37
C HIS A 94 0.48 4.45 24.80
N THR A 95 -0.58 5.26 24.92
CA THR A 95 -0.49 6.62 25.44
C THR A 95 -1.36 6.75 26.68
N LYS A 96 -0.77 7.18 27.81
CA LYS A 96 -1.51 7.44 29.04
C LYS A 96 -1.96 8.90 29.08
N GLY A 97 -3.28 9.12 29.09
CA GLY A 97 -3.85 10.46 29.14
C GLY A 97 -3.54 11.25 27.86
N ILE A 98 -3.09 12.50 28.03
CA ILE A 98 -2.91 13.48 26.93
C ILE A 98 -1.44 13.71 26.55
N ASN A 99 -0.50 13.03 27.20
CA ASN A 99 0.93 13.23 26.98
C ASN A 99 1.35 12.61 25.65
N GLY A 100 2.02 13.37 24.77
CA GLY A 100 2.39 12.90 23.43
C GLY A 100 1.22 12.80 22.45
N VAL A 101 0.07 13.38 22.79
CA VAL A 101 -1.06 13.50 21.86
C VAL A 101 -1.02 14.87 21.20
N PRO A 102 -1.08 14.96 19.86
CA PRO A 102 -1.16 16.24 19.17
C PRO A 102 -2.38 17.03 19.63
N ARG A 103 -2.19 18.32 19.86
CA ARG A 103 -3.24 19.24 20.32
C ARG A 103 -3.79 20.04 19.16
N ASN A 104 -4.99 20.59 19.36
CA ASN A 104 -5.66 21.47 18.41
C ASN A 104 -5.94 20.84 17.03
N LEU A 105 -6.02 19.50 16.93
CA LEU A 105 -6.62 18.87 15.76
C LEU A 105 -8.14 18.99 15.85
N HIS A 106 -8.85 18.82 14.73
CA HIS A 106 -10.31 18.72 14.79
C HIS A 106 -10.74 17.62 15.75
N THR A 107 -11.82 17.87 16.50
CA THR A 107 -12.30 16.96 17.55
C THR A 107 -12.59 15.53 17.06
N ASN A 108 -12.91 15.34 15.78
CA ASN A 108 -13.12 14.03 15.15
C ASN A 108 -11.87 13.41 14.49
N CYS A 109 -10.70 14.06 14.60
CA CYS A 109 -9.40 13.41 14.38
C CYS A 109 -9.02 12.47 15.52
N TYR A 110 -9.68 12.60 16.67
CA TYR A 110 -9.44 11.79 17.85
C TYR A 110 -10.48 10.67 17.98
N SER A 111 -10.06 9.51 18.47
CA SER A 111 -10.94 8.40 18.81
C SER A 111 -11.93 8.81 19.91
N ASN A 112 -13.21 8.54 19.67
CA ASN A 112 -14.26 8.76 20.67
C ASN A 112 -14.02 7.92 21.92
N ALA A 113 -13.57 6.66 21.75
CA ALA A 113 -13.25 5.79 22.87
C ALA A 113 -12.16 6.40 23.74
N TRP A 114 -11.05 6.84 23.15
CA TRP A 114 -9.97 7.48 23.91
C TRP A 114 -10.40 8.82 24.54
N ARG A 115 -11.13 9.68 23.81
CA ARG A 115 -11.61 10.97 24.36
C ARG A 115 -12.55 10.79 25.54
N ASN A 116 -13.46 9.82 25.49
CA ASN A 116 -14.43 9.57 26.56
C ASN A 116 -13.79 9.09 27.86
N TRP A 117 -12.58 8.52 27.80
CA TRP A 117 -11.80 8.17 28.99
C TRP A 117 -11.10 9.37 29.64
N LEU A 118 -11.11 10.54 29.00
CA LEU A 118 -10.57 11.78 29.55
C LEU A 118 -11.67 12.57 30.28
N CYS A 119 -11.31 13.20 31.39
CA CYS A 119 -12.18 14.21 32.01
C CYS A 119 -12.34 15.42 31.09
N LYS A 120 -13.44 16.18 31.25
CA LYS A 120 -13.78 17.34 30.40
C LYS A 120 -12.61 18.34 30.26
N PHE A 121 -11.95 18.67 31.37
CA PHE A 121 -10.76 19.54 31.35
C PHE A 121 -9.67 19.04 30.39
N LYS A 122 -9.38 17.73 30.39
CA LYS A 122 -8.39 17.13 29.48
C LYS A 122 -8.88 17.08 28.04
N GLN A 123 -10.17 16.85 27.80
CA GLN A 123 -10.74 16.91 26.45
C GLN A 123 -10.58 18.32 25.85
N ASP A 124 -10.96 19.35 26.62
CA ASP A 124 -10.88 20.75 26.20
C ASP A 124 -9.43 21.23 26.05
N THR A 125 -8.50 20.67 26.85
CA THR A 125 -7.05 20.92 26.74
C THR A 125 -6.46 20.30 25.47
N VAL A 126 -6.97 19.14 25.05
CA VAL A 126 -6.50 18.46 23.83
C VAL A 126 -6.99 19.22 22.60
N SER A 127 -8.29 19.50 22.52
CA SER A 127 -8.83 20.30 21.43
C SER A 127 -10.26 20.77 21.68
N GLN A 128 -10.55 21.97 21.20
CA GLN A 128 -11.90 22.53 21.04
C GLN A 128 -12.22 22.85 19.57
N VAL A 129 -11.37 22.41 18.64
CA VAL A 129 -11.54 22.70 17.22
C VAL A 129 -12.77 21.93 16.69
N PRO A 130 -13.74 22.62 16.06
CA PRO A 130 -14.95 21.98 15.55
C PRO A 130 -14.62 20.82 14.59
N PRO A 131 -15.45 19.77 14.55
CA PRO A 131 -15.24 18.68 13.61
C PRO A 131 -15.33 19.17 12.15
N PHE A 132 -14.66 18.47 11.25
CA PHE A 132 -14.79 18.67 9.80
C PHE A 132 -15.21 17.36 9.13
N ASN A 133 -15.36 17.34 7.80
CA ASN A 133 -15.91 16.20 7.06
C ASN A 133 -14.98 14.97 6.92
N ILE A 134 -14.22 14.61 7.97
CA ILE A 134 -13.22 13.52 7.94
C ILE A 134 -13.85 12.14 7.64
N GLU A 135 -15.08 11.90 8.07
CA GLU A 135 -15.77 10.63 7.84
C GLU A 135 -16.10 10.45 6.35
N ASP A 136 -16.56 11.50 5.68
CA ASP A 136 -16.83 11.47 4.24
C ASP A 136 -15.55 11.30 3.43
N LEU A 137 -14.46 11.94 3.88
CA LEU A 137 -13.14 11.74 3.27
C LEU A 137 -12.66 10.29 3.43
N ALA A 138 -12.86 9.68 4.60
CA ALA A 138 -12.49 8.29 4.84
C ALA A 138 -13.29 7.34 3.94
N LYS A 139 -14.61 7.51 3.82
CA LYS A 139 -15.44 6.71 2.89
C LYS A 139 -15.00 6.88 1.43
N GLY A 140 -14.70 8.11 1.03
CA GLY A 140 -14.14 8.40 -0.30
C GLY A 140 -12.80 7.70 -0.51
N MET A 141 -11.93 7.71 0.50
CA MET A 141 -10.63 7.04 0.46
C MET A 141 -10.77 5.51 0.32
N GLU A 142 -11.65 4.88 1.11
CA GLU A 142 -11.91 3.44 1.01
C GLU A 142 -12.41 3.04 -0.38
N SER A 143 -13.29 3.86 -0.95
CA SER A 143 -13.78 3.64 -2.32
C SER A 143 -12.63 3.66 -3.33
N LEU A 144 -11.75 4.66 -3.24
CA LEU A 144 -10.60 4.77 -4.15
C LEU A 144 -9.57 3.66 -3.98
N VAL A 145 -9.34 3.21 -2.74
CA VAL A 145 -8.38 2.13 -2.44
C VAL A 145 -8.94 0.76 -2.84
N THR A 146 -10.25 0.52 -2.67
CA THR A 146 -10.90 -0.75 -3.02
C THR A 146 -11.09 -0.93 -4.52
N LEU A 147 -11.27 0.17 -5.26
CA LEU A 147 -11.39 0.18 -6.73
C LEU A 147 -10.06 -0.05 -7.46
N ASN A 148 -8.94 -0.19 -6.74
CA ASN A 148 -7.62 -0.39 -7.33
C ASN A 148 -7.06 -1.80 -7.03
N PRO A 149 -7.63 -2.89 -7.58
CA PRO A 149 -6.97 -4.19 -7.56
C PRO A 149 -5.92 -4.24 -8.68
N GLN A 150 -4.63 -4.26 -8.33
CA GLN A 150 -3.62 -4.79 -9.24
C GLN A 150 -2.65 -5.73 -8.53
N SER A 151 -2.91 -7.01 -8.68
CA SER A 151 -1.93 -8.09 -8.92
C SER A 151 -2.73 -9.32 -9.37
N GLY A 152 -2.86 -9.53 -10.67
CA GLY A 152 -3.51 -10.73 -11.21
C GLY A 152 -2.62 -11.97 -11.05
N PRO A 153 -3.19 -13.18 -10.94
CA PRO A 153 -2.57 -14.37 -11.50
C PRO A 153 -2.81 -14.36 -13.02
N GLY A 154 -1.77 -14.68 -13.81
CA GLY A 154 -1.84 -14.74 -15.27
C GLY A 154 -2.94 -15.67 -15.78
N PRO A 155 -3.37 -15.53 -17.05
CA PRO A 155 -4.46 -16.30 -17.59
C PRO A 155 -4.08 -17.80 -17.59
N THR A 156 -4.79 -18.54 -16.73
CA THR A 156 -4.93 -19.99 -16.77
C THR A 156 -5.39 -20.40 -18.16
N GLY A 157 -4.65 -21.33 -18.76
CA GLY A 157 -4.98 -21.93 -20.04
C GLY A 157 -6.41 -22.46 -20.05
N SER A 158 -7.12 -22.17 -21.14
CA SER A 158 -8.36 -22.84 -21.50
C SER A 158 -8.39 -22.91 -23.02
N ALA A 159 -8.09 -24.10 -23.53
CA ALA A 159 -8.28 -24.48 -24.92
C ALA A 159 -9.78 -24.47 -25.27
N PRO A 160 -10.19 -24.04 -26.47
CA PRO A 160 -11.54 -24.30 -26.95
C PRO A 160 -11.57 -25.66 -27.64
N ASN A 161 -12.44 -26.52 -27.14
CA ASN A 161 -12.76 -27.84 -27.69
C ASN A 161 -13.81 -27.69 -28.81
N LEU A 162 -13.51 -28.17 -30.02
CA LEU A 162 -14.48 -28.33 -31.12
C LEU A 162 -14.24 -29.68 -31.82
N ALA A 163 -14.99 -30.69 -31.37
CA ALA A 163 -15.68 -31.80 -32.09
C ALA A 163 -14.97 -32.66 -33.18
N PRO A 164 -15.50 -33.89 -33.46
CA PRO A 164 -14.70 -35.09 -33.74
C PRO A 164 -14.45 -35.43 -35.23
N ALA A 165 -13.59 -36.45 -35.41
CA ALA A 165 -12.96 -36.99 -36.62
C ALA A 165 -13.86 -37.36 -37.82
N PRO A 166 -13.23 -37.67 -38.97
CA PRO A 166 -13.25 -39.08 -39.39
C PRO A 166 -11.89 -39.65 -39.81
N GLN A 167 -11.74 -40.96 -39.53
CA GLN A 167 -10.68 -41.85 -40.02
C GLN A 167 -10.72 -42.04 -41.54
N ALA A 168 -9.53 -42.12 -42.15
CA ALA A 168 -9.25 -43.02 -43.28
C ALA A 168 -7.75 -43.39 -43.28
N SER A 169 -7.45 -44.67 -43.08
CA SER A 169 -6.13 -45.33 -43.23
C SER A 169 -5.90 -45.72 -44.71
N PRO A 170 -4.90 -46.56 -45.08
CA PRO A 170 -3.43 -46.45 -44.97
C PRO A 170 -2.71 -46.78 -46.32
N ALA A 171 -1.39 -46.59 -46.45
CA ALA A 171 -0.51 -47.47 -47.25
C ALA A 171 1.00 -47.14 -47.08
N ASN A 172 1.78 -48.17 -46.78
CA ASN A 172 3.25 -48.31 -46.72
C ASN A 172 3.77 -48.76 -48.13
N PRO A 173 5.04 -49.18 -48.41
CA PRO A 173 6.39 -48.92 -47.87
C PRO A 173 7.46 -48.65 -49.00
N GLN A 174 8.76 -48.73 -48.63
CA GLN A 174 10.00 -48.95 -49.45
C GLN A 174 10.75 -47.67 -49.87
N THR A 175 12.08 -47.52 -49.83
CA THR A 175 13.27 -48.42 -49.78
C THR A 175 14.49 -47.50 -49.48
N GLY A 176 15.44 -47.81 -48.57
CA GLY A 176 16.70 -48.52 -48.86
C GLY A 176 17.89 -47.60 -49.23
N GLY A 177 19.00 -47.63 -48.46
CA GLY A 177 20.37 -47.45 -49.00
C GLY A 177 21.30 -46.31 -48.48
N GLN A 178 22.06 -46.58 -47.40
CA GLN A 178 23.55 -46.46 -47.27
C GLN A 178 24.32 -45.08 -47.36
N PRO A 179 25.65 -44.98 -47.00
CA PRO A 179 26.13 -44.05 -45.94
C PRO A 179 27.37 -43.14 -46.26
N GLY A 180 27.59 -42.12 -45.42
CA GLY A 180 28.88 -41.43 -45.08
C GLY A 180 29.49 -40.43 -46.09
N PRO A 181 30.59 -39.69 -45.78
CA PRO A 181 31.24 -39.41 -44.49
C PRO A 181 31.74 -37.93 -44.28
N SER A 182 32.43 -37.68 -43.14
CA SER A 182 33.47 -36.65 -42.86
C SER A 182 33.10 -35.16 -42.81
N GLY A 183 33.13 -34.54 -41.63
CA GLY A 183 34.29 -33.80 -41.10
C GLY A 183 33.91 -32.30 -41.06
N THR A 184 34.25 -31.42 -40.11
CA THR A 184 35.34 -31.36 -39.15
C THR A 184 34.93 -30.37 -38.06
N ILE A 185 35.33 -30.64 -36.82
CA ILE A 185 35.17 -29.76 -35.66
C ILE A 185 36.19 -28.62 -35.76
N SER A 186 35.81 -27.39 -35.44
CA SER A 186 36.75 -26.37 -34.98
C SER A 186 36.15 -25.63 -33.79
N MET A 187 36.61 -26.03 -32.61
CA MET A 187 36.61 -25.21 -31.41
C MET A 187 37.86 -24.32 -31.47
N HIS A 188 37.71 -23.03 -31.23
CA HIS A 188 38.82 -22.17 -30.82
C HIS A 188 38.33 -21.23 -29.73
N VAL A 189 38.90 -21.43 -28.54
CA VAL A 189 39.01 -20.48 -27.43
C VAL A 189 40.52 -20.33 -27.24
N ASP A 190 40.96 -19.10 -26.92
CA ASP A 190 42.34 -18.59 -26.86
C ASP A 190 43.46 -19.56 -26.42
#